data_AF-A0A1M7DS86-F1
#
_entry.id   AF-A0A1M7DS86-F1
#
_cell.length_a   1.000
_cell.length_b   1.000
_cell.length_c   1.000
_cell.angle_alpha   90.00
_cell.angle_beta   90.00
_cell.angle_gamma   90.00
#
_symmetry.space_group_name_H-M   'P 1'
#
loop_
_entity.id
_entity.type
_entity.pdbx_description
1 polymer ?
#
loop_
_entity_poly.entity_id
_entity_poly.type
_entity_poly.pdbx_seq_one_letter_code
_entity_poly.pdbx_strand_id
1 'polypeptide(L)'
;MKDLWFSGLLVLLLSATASTAQASYVNSCLLKAEILAPTTSQPLAPDAASTGEATTRIHVRARVFEATPNGRADSGCTMFLDGEFDRVIHSRNTYSFQAGDRIRIQVTEFDDRNISMTETVRIKDD
;
A
#
# COMPACT_ATOMS: atom_id res chain seq x y z
N MET A 1 -50.10 27.98 -19.03
CA MET A 1 -48.97 27.37 -19.77
C MET A 1 -47.67 28.16 -19.53
N LYS A 2 -47.29 28.42 -18.27
CA LYS A 2 -46.04 29.14 -17.95
C LYS A 2 -45.13 28.36 -16.98
N ASP A 3 -45.61 27.23 -16.47
CA ASP A 3 -44.93 26.50 -15.37
C ASP A 3 -44.02 25.36 -15.84
N LEU A 4 -43.95 25.09 -17.15
CA LEU A 4 -43.15 23.99 -17.71
C LEU A 4 -41.67 24.34 -17.93
N TRP A 5 -41.31 25.63 -17.90
CA TRP A 5 -39.95 26.08 -18.18
C TRP A 5 -39.03 26.04 -16.95
N PHE A 6 -39.59 26.20 -15.75
CA PHE A 6 -38.81 26.18 -14.52
C PHE A 6 -38.35 24.77 -14.12
N SER A 7 -39.11 23.73 -14.47
CA SER A 7 -38.77 22.34 -14.15
C SER A 7 -37.62 21.77 -14.97
N GLY A 8 -37.42 22.25 -16.22
CA GLY A 8 -36.33 21.80 -17.07
C GLY A 8 -34.95 22.28 -16.62
N LEU A 9 -34.88 23.50 -16.09
CA LEU A 9 -33.62 24.08 -15.61
C LEU A 9 -33.12 23.41 -14.31
N LEU A 10 -34.06 22.99 -13.44
CA LEU A 10 -33.74 22.34 -12.17
C LEU A 10 -33.11 20.96 -12.39
N VAL A 11 -33.60 20.18 -13.36
CA VAL A 11 -33.07 18.84 -13.70
C VAL A 11 -31.65 18.90 -14.30
N LEU A 12 -31.33 19.98 -15.02
CA LEU A 12 -29.99 20.25 -15.56
C LEU A 12 -28.99 20.67 -14.48
N LEU A 13 -29.43 21.41 -13.46
CA LEU A 13 -28.60 21.76 -12.29
C LEU A 13 -28.35 20.56 -11.36
N LEU A 14 -29.31 19.65 -11.23
CA LEU A 14 -29.19 18.44 -10.40
C LEU A 14 -28.34 17.32 -11.04
N SER A 15 -28.12 17.35 -12.35
CA SER A 15 -27.24 16.40 -13.06
C SER A 15 -25.78 16.88 -13.13
N ALA A 16 -25.51 18.17 -12.89
CA ALA A 16 -24.15 18.71 -12.83
C ALA A 16 -23.42 18.42 -11.51
N THR A 17 -24.13 17.96 -10.47
CA THR A 17 -23.54 17.54 -9.18
C THR A 17 -23.33 16.03 -9.07
N ALA A 18 -23.52 15.31 -10.18
CA ALA A 18 -23.22 13.88 -10.28
C ALA A 18 -21.71 13.64 -10.13
N SER A 19 -21.32 13.48 -8.87
CA SER A 19 -20.26 12.57 -8.45
C SER A 19 -18.86 12.92 -8.96
N THR A 20 -18.28 14.01 -8.44
CA THR A 20 -16.86 13.97 -8.05
C THR A 20 -16.68 13.03 -6.85
N ALA A 21 -17.10 11.77 -7.00
CA ALA A 21 -16.60 10.70 -6.18
C ALA A 21 -15.15 10.52 -6.63
N GLN A 22 -14.24 11.28 -6.02
CA GLN A 22 -12.82 10.95 -6.07
C GLN A 22 -12.71 9.59 -5.37
N ALA A 23 -12.82 8.52 -6.15
CA ALA A 23 -12.42 7.20 -5.71
C ALA A 23 -10.97 7.36 -5.28
N SER A 24 -10.71 7.28 -3.98
CA SER A 24 -9.35 7.35 -3.43
C SER A 24 -8.50 6.33 -4.17
N TYR A 25 -7.56 6.81 -4.98
CA TYR A 25 -6.71 5.99 -5.83
C TYR A 25 -5.58 5.44 -4.96
N VAL A 26 -5.74 4.19 -4.52
CA VAL A 26 -4.67 3.48 -3.84
C VAL A 26 -3.91 2.66 -4.89
N ASN A 27 -2.74 3.14 -5.30
CA ASN A 27 -1.83 2.38 -6.13
C ASN A 27 -1.10 1.38 -5.23
N SER A 28 -1.05 0.11 -5.59
CA SER A 28 -0.22 -0.85 -4.86
C SER A 28 0.51 -1.82 -5.78
N CYS A 29 1.64 -2.31 -5.32
CA CYS A 29 2.46 -3.30 -6.00
C CYS A 29 2.66 -4.49 -5.08
N LEU A 30 2.57 -5.70 -5.64
CA LEU A 30 2.98 -6.93 -4.98
C LEU A 30 4.36 -7.30 -5.50
N LEU A 31 5.33 -7.34 -4.60
CA LEU A 31 6.70 -7.73 -4.89
C LEU A 31 6.94 -9.14 -4.36
N LYS A 32 7.60 -9.98 -5.16
CA LYS A 32 8.27 -11.17 -4.67
C LYS A 32 9.76 -10.90 -4.60
N ALA A 33 10.33 -11.11 -3.42
CA ALA A 33 11.71 -10.75 -3.14
C ALA A 33 12.41 -11.84 -2.34
N GLU A 34 13.74 -11.94 -2.51
CA GLU A 34 14.61 -12.84 -1.78
C GLU A 34 15.42 -12.05 -0.74
N ILE A 35 15.37 -12.47 0.52
CA ILE A 35 16.08 -11.82 1.63
C ILE A 35 17.59 -11.94 1.44
N LEU A 36 18.30 -10.82 1.52
CA LEU A 36 19.75 -10.75 1.31
C LEU A 36 20.55 -10.93 2.61
N ALA A 37 19.95 -10.61 3.77
CA ALA A 37 20.59 -10.73 5.07
C ALA A 37 19.58 -11.17 6.14
N PRO A 38 19.98 -12.01 7.12
CA PRO A 38 19.10 -12.38 8.22
C PRO A 38 18.59 -11.15 8.95
N THR A 39 17.30 -11.11 9.23
CA THR A 39 16.65 -9.98 9.89
C THR A 39 15.50 -10.44 10.76
N THR A 40 15.29 -9.74 11.88
CA THR A 40 14.26 -10.08 12.85
C THR A 40 13.57 -8.81 13.31
N SER A 41 12.24 -8.90 13.47
CA SER A 41 11.42 -7.82 14.01
C SER A 41 11.91 -7.38 15.40
N GLN A 42 11.97 -6.06 15.59
CA GLN A 42 12.25 -5.40 16.86
C GLN A 42 10.96 -4.76 17.39
N PRO A 43 10.59 -4.95 18.66
CA PRO A 43 9.46 -4.24 19.23
C PRO A 43 9.74 -2.73 19.24
N LEU A 44 8.74 -1.93 18.88
CA LEU A 44 8.76 -0.50 19.13
C LEU A 44 8.34 -0.26 20.58
N ALA A 45 8.98 0.71 21.22
CA ALA A 45 8.56 1.13 22.56
C ALA A 45 7.10 1.62 22.47
N PRO A 46 6.21 1.18 23.37
CA PRO A 46 4.85 1.67 23.41
C PRO A 46 4.88 3.18 23.69
N ASP A 47 4.23 3.96 22.85
CA ASP A 47 4.06 5.39 23.11
C ASP A 47 3.11 5.54 24.31
N ALA A 48 3.43 6.44 25.24
CA ALA A 48 2.66 6.64 26.48
C ALA A 48 1.19 7.05 26.22
N ALA A 49 0.89 7.53 25.00
CA ALA A 49 -0.43 7.89 24.53
C ALA A 49 -1.17 6.77 23.76
N SER A 50 -0.49 5.66 23.42
CA SER A 50 -1.07 4.56 22.65
C SER A 50 -1.59 3.45 23.57
N THR A 51 -2.91 3.28 23.64
CA THR A 51 -3.59 2.23 24.41
C THR A 51 -3.75 0.91 23.64
N GLY A 52 -3.06 0.71 22.52
CA GLY A 52 -3.37 -0.44 21.67
C GLY A 52 -2.30 -0.82 20.66
N GLU A 53 -1.92 -2.09 20.77
CA GLU A 53 -1.17 -2.92 19.83
C GLU A 53 0.34 -2.70 19.73
N ALA A 54 1.09 -3.72 20.17
CA ALA A 54 2.53 -3.80 20.02
C ALA A 54 2.90 -3.78 18.53
N THR A 55 3.45 -2.66 18.09
CA THR A 55 4.00 -2.54 16.74
C THR A 55 5.46 -2.97 16.78
N THR A 56 5.89 -3.75 15.80
CA THR A 56 7.29 -4.07 15.57
C THR A 56 7.78 -3.35 14.34
N ARG A 57 9.09 -3.11 14.28
CA ARG A 57 9.78 -2.68 13.07
C ARG A 57 10.72 -3.78 12.61
N ILE A 58 10.87 -3.98 11.31
CA ILE A 58 11.85 -4.89 10.72
C ILE A 58 12.56 -4.19 9.58
N HIS A 59 13.89 -4.27 9.56
CA HIS A 59 14.68 -3.74 8.45
C HIS A 59 14.84 -4.87 7.43
N VAL A 60 14.18 -4.73 6.29
CA VAL A 60 14.21 -5.73 5.22
C VAL A 60 15.17 -5.26 4.14
N ARG A 61 16.16 -6.10 3.86
CA ARG A 61 17.03 -6.00 2.70
C ARG A 61 16.79 -7.22 1.81
N ALA A 62 16.20 -7.01 0.64
CA ALA A 62 15.80 -8.08 -0.26
C ALA A 62 16.06 -7.72 -1.73
N ARG A 63 16.30 -8.71 -2.58
CA ARG A 63 16.35 -8.54 -4.03
C ARG A 63 15.00 -8.88 -4.63
N VAL A 64 14.38 -7.93 -5.32
CA VAL A 64 13.09 -8.14 -5.97
C VAL A 64 13.32 -8.86 -7.30
N PHE A 65 12.61 -9.96 -7.52
CA PHE A 65 12.66 -10.73 -8.77
C PHE A 65 11.32 -10.76 -9.51
N GLU A 66 10.23 -10.34 -8.87
CA GLU A 66 8.92 -10.18 -9.51
C GLU A 66 8.21 -8.98 -8.89
N ALA A 67 7.58 -8.15 -9.72
CA ALA A 67 6.76 -7.03 -9.29
C ALA A 67 5.50 -7.00 -10.15
N THR A 68 4.33 -7.12 -9.51
CA THR A 68 3.04 -7.13 -10.18
C THR A 68 2.15 -6.00 -9.65
N PRO A 69 1.39 -5.34 -10.53
CA PRO A 69 0.31 -4.46 -10.11
C PRO A 69 -0.66 -5.15 -9.14
N ASN A 70 -1.06 -4.44 -8.11
CA ASN A 70 -2.11 -4.86 -7.19
C ASN A 70 -3.06 -3.67 -6.95
N GLY A 71 -4.35 -3.84 -7.21
CA GLY A 71 -5.28 -2.71 -7.33
C GLY A 71 -5.21 -2.05 -8.72
N ARG A 72 -5.46 -0.73 -8.81
CA ARG A 72 -5.47 0.04 -10.08
C ARG A 72 -4.10 0.66 -10.45
N ALA A 73 -3.01 0.08 -9.95
CA ALA A 73 -1.66 0.53 -10.28
C ALA A 73 -1.33 0.20 -11.74
N ASP A 74 -1.73 1.06 -12.67
CA ASP A 74 -1.71 0.73 -14.10
C ASP A 74 -0.30 0.73 -14.72
N SER A 75 0.77 1.22 -14.05
CA SER A 75 2.12 1.25 -14.68
C SER A 75 3.37 1.44 -13.79
N GLY A 76 3.27 1.56 -12.45
CA GLY A 76 4.41 1.96 -11.61
C GLY A 76 5.33 0.84 -11.08
N CYS A 77 4.90 -0.42 -11.10
CA CYS A 77 5.58 -1.47 -10.32
C CYS A 77 6.92 -1.95 -10.91
N THR A 78 7.20 -1.65 -12.18
CA THR A 78 8.44 -2.07 -12.84
C THR A 78 9.69 -1.42 -12.24
N MET A 79 9.55 -0.27 -11.55
CA MET A 79 10.66 0.38 -10.85
C MET A 79 11.27 -0.47 -9.74
N PHE A 80 10.54 -1.48 -9.27
CA PHE A 80 11.01 -2.40 -8.23
C PHE A 80 11.75 -3.61 -8.80
N LEU A 81 11.61 -3.92 -10.10
CA LEU A 81 12.26 -5.09 -10.72
C LEU A 81 13.79 -4.95 -10.71
N ASP A 82 14.47 -6.07 -10.45
CA ASP A 82 15.93 -6.20 -10.37
C ASP A 82 16.62 -5.24 -9.37
N GLY A 83 15.82 -4.56 -8.53
CA GLY A 83 16.29 -3.64 -7.50
C GLY A 83 16.50 -4.32 -6.14
N GLU A 84 17.31 -3.66 -5.31
CA GLU A 84 17.34 -3.95 -3.87
C GLU A 84 16.22 -3.18 -3.16
N PHE A 85 15.34 -3.93 -2.52
CA PHE A 85 14.41 -3.40 -1.54
C PHE A 85 15.13 -3.29 -0.20
N ASP A 86 15.45 -2.07 0.22
CA ASP A 86 16.14 -1.77 1.47
C ASP A 86 15.31 -0.75 2.27
N ARG A 87 14.42 -1.24 3.14
CA ARG A 87 13.45 -0.40 3.87
C ARG A 87 13.11 -0.95 5.25
N VAL A 88 12.69 -0.04 6.13
CA VAL A 88 12.10 -0.40 7.43
C VAL A 88 10.59 -0.54 7.28
N ILE A 89 10.10 -1.70 7.66
CA ILE A 89 8.69 -2.07 7.65
C ILE A 89 8.16 -1.99 9.08
N HIS A 90 6.95 -1.46 9.23
CA HIS A 90 6.21 -1.48 10.48
C HIS A 90 5.12 -2.55 10.38
N SER A 91 5.05 -3.45 11.36
CA SER A 91 4.05 -4.52 11.39
C SER A 91 3.55 -4.78 12.79
N ARG A 92 2.32 -5.26 12.90
CA ARG A 92 1.74 -5.76 14.15
C ARG A 92 2.19 -7.20 14.46
N ASN A 93 2.82 -7.87 13.50
CA ASN A 93 3.33 -9.22 13.65
C ASN A 93 4.84 -9.22 13.86
N THR A 94 5.34 -10.25 14.52
CA THR A 94 6.79 -10.51 14.64
C THR A 94 7.22 -11.45 13.53
N TYR A 95 8.27 -11.09 12.79
CA TYR A 95 8.86 -11.91 11.75
C TYR A 95 10.34 -12.17 12.06
N SER A 96 10.84 -13.29 11.55
CA SER A 96 12.26 -13.62 11.51
C SER A 96 12.55 -14.27 10.18
N PHE A 97 13.53 -13.73 9.46
CA PHE A 97 13.91 -14.14 8.13
C PHE A 97 15.39 -14.51 8.10
N GLN A 98 15.71 -15.55 7.32
CA GLN A 98 17.07 -15.93 6.96
C GLN A 98 17.42 -15.41 5.57
N ALA A 99 18.72 -15.30 5.27
CA ALA A 99 19.17 -15.04 3.91
C ALA A 99 18.73 -16.18 2.97
N GLY A 100 18.20 -15.82 1.80
CA GLY A 100 17.63 -16.75 0.83
C GLY A 100 16.12 -17.00 1.00
N ASP A 101 15.50 -16.53 2.10
CA ASP A 101 14.05 -16.66 2.27
C ASP A 101 13.31 -15.85 1.20
N ARG A 102 12.25 -16.45 0.63
CA ARG A 102 11.38 -15.79 -0.33
C ARG A 102 10.16 -15.20 0.37
N ILE A 103 9.94 -13.91 0.17
CA ILE A 103 8.87 -13.15 0.80
C ILE A 103 8.02 -12.42 -0.22
N ARG A 104 6.80 -12.07 0.19
CA ARG A 104 5.91 -11.17 -0.54
C ARG A 104 5.75 -9.87 0.22
N ILE A 105 6.02 -8.76 -0.47
CA ILE A 105 5.93 -7.40 0.06
C ILE A 105 4.81 -6.69 -0.69
N GLN A 106 3.85 -6.11 0.03
CA GLN A 106 2.85 -5.23 -0.58
C GLN A 106 3.26 -3.78 -0.33
N VAL A 107 3.61 -3.06 -1.41
CA VAL A 107 3.90 -1.63 -1.36
C VAL A 107 2.64 -0.88 -1.74
N THR A 108 2.22 0.07 -0.92
CA THR A 108 1.08 0.95 -1.21
C THR A 108 1.58 2.37 -1.42
N GLU A 109 1.18 2.99 -2.52
CA GLU A 109 1.47 4.38 -2.89
C GLU A 109 0.16 5.18 -2.86
N PHE A 110 0.15 6.28 -2.11
CA PHE A 110 -0.99 7.20 -2.07
C PHE A 110 -0.70 8.36 -3.03
N ASP A 111 -1.59 8.51 -4.00
CA ASP A 111 -1.54 9.51 -5.07
C ASP A 111 -1.71 10.92 -4.47
N ASP A 112 -0.58 11.52 -4.09
CA ASP A 112 -0.28 12.96 -4.02
C ASP A 112 0.83 13.21 -2.98
N ARG A 113 2.09 13.00 -3.41
CA ARG A 113 3.32 13.43 -2.72
C ARG A 113 3.68 12.74 -1.40
N ASN A 114 3.06 11.63 -1.03
CA ASN A 114 3.44 10.91 0.19
C ASN A 114 3.30 9.38 0.02
N ILE A 115 4.42 8.70 -0.15
CA ILE A 115 4.48 7.23 -0.17
C ILE A 115 4.29 6.75 1.28
N SER A 116 3.08 6.38 1.67
CA SER A 116 2.85 5.70 2.95
C SER A 116 2.78 4.18 2.75
N MET A 117 3.83 3.50 3.23
CA MET A 117 3.99 2.05 3.12
C MET A 117 3.13 1.36 4.18
N THR A 118 1.90 0.98 3.81
CA THR A 118 1.09 0.07 4.62
C THR A 118 1.32 -1.35 4.10
N GLU A 119 2.07 -2.15 4.84
CA GLU A 119 2.38 -3.51 4.43
C GLU A 119 1.43 -4.54 5.08
N THR A 120 0.95 -5.48 4.28
CA THR A 120 0.54 -6.80 4.75
C THR A 120 1.60 -7.81 4.30
N VAL A 121 2.51 -8.20 5.18
CA VAL A 121 3.46 -9.30 4.95
C VAL A 121 2.70 -10.62 5.08
N ARG A 122 2.24 -11.20 3.96
CA ARG A 122 1.75 -12.59 3.94
C ARG A 122 2.85 -13.51 3.41
N ILE A 123 3.42 -14.29 4.32
CA ILE A 123 4.36 -15.36 3.98
C ILE A 123 3.56 -16.63 3.77
N LYS A 124 3.56 -17.13 2.52
CA LYS A 124 3.59 -18.56 2.21
C LYS A 124 3.78 -18.70 0.69
N ASP A 125 4.86 -19.31 0.27
CA ASP A 125 4.79 -20.24 -0.85
C ASP A 125 5.38 -21.55 -0.34
N ASP A 126 4.52 -22.58 -0.35
CA ASP A 126 4.90 -23.99 -0.18
C ASP A 126 5.88 -24.41 -1.30
#